data_AF-A0A849EM97-F1
#
_entry.id   AF-A0A849EM97-F1
#
_cell.length_a   1.000
_cell.length_b   1.000
_cell.length_c   1.000
_cell.angle_alpha   90.00
_cell.angle_beta   90.00
_cell.angle_gamma   90.00
#
_symmetry.space_group_name_H-M   'P 1'
#
loop_
_entity.id
_entity.type
_entity.pdbx_description
1 polymer ?
#
loop_
_entity_poly.entity_id
_entity_poly.type
_entity_poly.pdbx_seq_one_letter_code
_entity_poly.pdbx_strand_id
1 'polypeptide(L)'
;PTVLGSIMYALDSTDPADMQLNPDFTNTAPGSHYIAISHANGCVQTIDFEIENFEPLTLVLEQNNINEITAVATGGVEDYTFIFDGEDNGTDNTYYINRTDTYTVQVIDANGCMVEAQIFMEFIDIELPNYFTPDGDGMNDTWIPRNMEGFPEILTIVFDRYGRELYRITQNSPGWNGMYQGSMLPTGDYWYVVKLNGERDEREFVGHFTLYR
;
A
#
# COMPACT_ATOMS: atom_id res chain seq x y z
N PRO A 1 -28.96 25.76 -58.86
CA PRO A 1 -28.45 26.40 -57.63
C PRO A 1 -28.71 25.48 -56.43
N THR A 2 -27.76 24.59 -56.15
CA THR A 2 -27.75 23.84 -54.89
C THR A 2 -27.50 24.85 -53.78
N VAL A 3 -28.56 25.25 -53.08
CA VAL A 3 -28.43 25.97 -51.82
C VAL A 3 -27.71 24.99 -50.90
N LEU A 4 -26.42 25.19 -50.67
CA LEU A 4 -25.74 24.59 -49.53
C LEU A 4 -26.47 25.16 -48.31
N GLY A 5 -27.41 24.37 -47.77
CA GLY A 5 -28.21 24.79 -46.62
C GLY A 5 -27.25 25.11 -45.48
N SER A 6 -27.42 26.29 -44.89
CA SER A 6 -26.72 26.63 -43.66
C SER A 6 -27.14 25.64 -42.58
N ILE A 7 -26.17 24.91 -42.05
CA ILE A 7 -26.34 24.00 -40.93
C ILE A 7 -25.99 24.78 -39.66
N MET A 8 -26.79 24.61 -38.62
CA MET A 8 -26.51 25.16 -37.29
C MET A 8 -26.41 24.03 -36.26
N TYR A 9 -25.71 24.31 -35.18
CA TYR A 9 -25.37 23.35 -34.14
C TYR A 9 -25.75 23.91 -32.77
N ALA A 10 -26.30 23.07 -31.90
CA ALA A 10 -26.47 23.37 -30.49
C ALA A 10 -26.01 22.16 -29.65
N LEU A 11 -25.40 22.43 -28.50
CA LEU A 11 -25.03 21.40 -27.52
C LEU A 11 -26.15 21.32 -26.48
N ASP A 12 -26.66 20.12 -26.23
CA ASP A 12 -27.71 19.81 -25.25
C ASP A 12 -29.01 20.62 -25.36
N SER A 13 -29.25 21.25 -26.52
CA SER A 13 -30.45 22.02 -26.80
C SER A 13 -30.95 21.77 -28.22
N THR A 14 -32.26 21.91 -28.41
CA THR A 14 -32.91 21.94 -29.72
C THR A 14 -33.61 23.28 -29.98
N ASP A 15 -33.48 24.26 -29.07
CA ASP A 15 -34.03 25.60 -29.23
C ASP A 15 -33.29 26.35 -30.35
N PRO A 16 -34.00 26.89 -31.37
CA PRO A 16 -33.39 27.71 -32.40
C PRO A 16 -32.57 28.90 -31.88
N ALA A 17 -32.86 29.42 -30.68
CA ALA A 17 -32.11 30.52 -30.06
C ALA A 17 -30.70 30.14 -29.61
N ASP A 18 -30.46 28.86 -29.31
CA ASP A 18 -29.17 28.33 -28.83
C ASP A 18 -28.26 27.84 -29.98
N MET A 19 -28.78 27.87 -31.21
CA MET A 19 -28.11 27.35 -32.41
C MET A 19 -27.02 28.31 -32.92
N GLN A 20 -25.82 27.78 -33.16
CA GLN A 20 -24.67 28.51 -33.70
C GLN A 20 -24.11 27.89 -34.99
N LEU A 21 -23.38 28.68 -35.78
CA LEU A 21 -22.75 28.21 -37.03
C LEU A 21 -21.43 27.46 -36.79
N ASN A 22 -20.74 27.74 -35.68
CA ASN A 22 -19.46 27.12 -35.34
C ASN A 22 -19.70 25.90 -34.42
N PRO A 23 -19.35 24.68 -34.82
CA PRO A 23 -19.53 23.49 -33.98
C PRO A 23 -18.38 23.33 -32.97
N ASP A 24 -17.96 24.43 -32.33
CA ASP A 24 -16.89 24.44 -31.32
C ASP A 24 -17.51 24.74 -29.96
N PHE A 25 -17.55 23.72 -29.10
CA PHE A 25 -18.08 23.78 -27.75
C PHE A 25 -16.96 23.43 -26.77
N THR A 26 -16.76 24.25 -25.75
CA THR A 26 -15.70 24.09 -24.75
C THR A 26 -16.28 24.17 -23.34
N ASN A 27 -15.54 23.67 -22.34
CA ASN A 27 -15.94 23.66 -20.91
C ASN A 27 -17.24 22.90 -20.62
N THR A 28 -17.55 21.87 -21.40
CA THR A 28 -18.66 20.96 -21.11
C THR A 28 -18.29 20.05 -19.96
N ALA A 29 -19.21 19.87 -19.00
CA ALA A 29 -19.02 18.94 -17.91
C ALA A 29 -18.99 17.47 -18.41
N PRO A 30 -18.44 16.53 -17.65
CA PRO A 30 -18.59 15.10 -17.93
C PRO A 30 -20.05 14.65 -17.85
N GLY A 31 -20.39 13.61 -18.63
CA GLY A 31 -21.71 12.99 -18.68
C GLY A 31 -22.20 12.72 -20.10
N SER A 32 -23.47 12.34 -20.22
CA SER A 32 -24.12 12.14 -21.51
C SER A 32 -24.58 13.47 -22.11
N HIS A 33 -24.20 13.72 -23.35
CA HIS A 33 -24.49 14.94 -24.10
C HIS A 33 -25.05 14.61 -25.48
N TYR A 34 -25.61 15.60 -26.16
CA TYR A 34 -25.95 15.47 -27.59
C TYR A 34 -25.68 16.76 -28.36
N ILE A 35 -25.24 16.62 -29.61
CA ILE A 35 -25.20 17.74 -30.57
C ILE A 35 -26.47 17.70 -31.41
N ALA A 36 -27.25 18.78 -31.37
CA ALA A 36 -28.34 19.01 -32.30
C ALA A 36 -27.82 19.70 -33.57
N ILE A 37 -28.13 19.12 -34.73
CA ILE A 37 -27.76 19.60 -36.06
C ILE A 37 -29.06 20.03 -36.75
N SER A 38 -29.21 21.32 -37.00
CA SER A 38 -30.38 21.91 -37.63
C SER A 38 -30.09 22.35 -39.07
N HIS A 39 -30.91 21.91 -40.02
CA HIS A 39 -30.83 22.33 -41.41
C HIS A 39 -31.86 23.44 -41.71
N ALA A 40 -31.57 24.31 -42.68
CA ALA A 40 -32.41 25.46 -43.04
C ALA A 40 -33.88 25.14 -43.44
N ASN A 41 -34.22 23.86 -43.63
CA ASN A 41 -35.59 23.39 -43.87
C ASN A 41 -36.36 23.04 -42.58
N GLY A 42 -35.77 23.28 -41.39
CA GLY A 42 -36.38 23.03 -40.09
C GLY A 42 -36.20 21.61 -39.55
N CYS A 43 -35.42 20.76 -40.22
CA CYS A 43 -35.11 19.42 -39.71
C CYS A 43 -33.98 19.52 -38.68
N VAL A 44 -34.18 18.90 -37.51
CA VAL A 44 -33.17 18.76 -36.46
C VAL A 44 -32.86 17.29 -36.27
N GLN A 45 -31.57 16.95 -36.24
CA GLN A 45 -31.05 15.63 -35.89
C GLN A 45 -30.19 15.76 -34.65
N THR A 46 -30.20 14.76 -33.77
CA THR A 46 -29.32 14.73 -32.59
C THR A 46 -28.31 13.60 -32.73
N ILE A 47 -27.08 13.85 -32.29
CA ILE A 47 -26.04 12.84 -32.16
C ILE A 47 -25.64 12.81 -30.70
N ASP A 48 -25.92 11.69 -30.05
CA ASP A 48 -25.55 11.45 -28.66
C ASP A 48 -24.05 11.11 -28.56
N PHE A 49 -23.42 11.60 -27.50
CA PHE A 49 -22.04 11.27 -27.15
C PHE A 49 -21.87 11.35 -25.62
N GLU A 50 -20.77 10.83 -25.12
CA GLU A 50 -20.46 10.85 -23.70
C GLU A 50 -19.10 11.51 -23.49
N ILE A 51 -19.02 12.42 -22.52
CA ILE A 51 -17.78 13.00 -22.04
C ILE A 51 -17.42 12.25 -20.76
N GLU A 52 -16.33 11.49 -20.80
CA GLU A 52 -15.85 10.78 -19.62
C GLU A 52 -15.41 11.74 -18.51
N ASN A 53 -15.72 11.39 -17.26
CA ASN A 53 -15.18 12.13 -16.13
C ASN A 53 -13.69 11.90 -16.03
N PHE A 54 -12.94 12.99 -15.84
CA PHE A 54 -11.50 12.92 -15.64
C PHE A 54 -11.18 13.27 -14.20
N GLU A 55 -10.88 12.24 -13.40
CA GLU A 55 -10.23 12.42 -12.11
C GLU A 55 -8.71 12.37 -12.33
N PRO A 56 -7.93 13.37 -11.92
CA PRO A 56 -6.48 13.33 -12.05
C PRO A 56 -5.89 12.21 -11.19
N LEU A 57 -4.84 11.56 -11.69
CA LEU A 57 -4.08 10.59 -10.90
C LEU A 57 -3.49 11.27 -9.66
N THR A 58 -3.68 10.65 -8.51
CA THR A 58 -3.13 11.08 -7.22
C THR A 58 -2.48 9.91 -6.50
N LEU A 59 -1.49 10.20 -5.66
CA LEU A 59 -0.76 9.23 -4.88
C LEU A 59 -0.59 9.75 -3.46
N VAL A 60 -0.96 8.93 -2.48
CA VAL A 60 -0.74 9.16 -1.05
C VAL A 60 0.07 8.00 -0.49
N LEU A 61 1.03 8.32 0.38
CA LEU A 61 1.84 7.32 1.08
C LEU A 61 1.44 7.29 2.56
N GLU A 62 1.20 6.08 3.06
CA GLU A 62 0.77 5.82 4.42
C GLU A 62 1.74 4.85 5.11
N GLN A 63 1.94 5.03 6.41
CA GLN A 63 2.64 4.06 7.25
C GLN A 63 1.60 3.34 8.12
N ASN A 64 1.20 2.15 7.68
CA ASN A 64 0.19 1.36 8.39
C ASN A 64 0.81 0.42 9.43
N ASN A 65 2.05 -0.01 9.21
CA ASN A 65 2.80 -0.88 10.11
C ASN A 65 4.24 -0.38 10.34
N ILE A 66 4.94 -0.96 11.30
CA ILE A 66 6.36 -0.71 11.55
C ILE A 66 7.14 -1.04 10.26
N ASN A 67 8.02 -0.14 9.85
CA ASN A 67 8.87 -0.30 8.66
C ASN A 67 8.12 -0.55 7.34
N GLU A 68 6.81 -0.28 7.27
CA GLU A 68 5.98 -0.54 6.09
C GLU A 68 5.47 0.78 5.49
N ILE A 69 5.55 0.89 4.17
CA ILE A 69 4.94 1.98 3.38
C ILE A 69 3.85 1.36 2.50
N THR A 70 2.65 1.90 2.55
CA THR A 70 1.55 1.58 1.64
C THR A 70 1.32 2.76 0.69
N ALA A 71 1.34 2.50 -0.61
CA ALA A 71 1.04 3.45 -1.67
C ALA A 71 -0.44 3.34 -2.08
N VAL A 72 -1.17 4.45 -1.96
CA VAL A 72 -2.59 4.53 -2.31
C VAL A 72 -2.74 5.46 -3.50
N ALA A 73 -3.03 4.88 -4.67
CA ALA A 73 -3.31 5.62 -5.90
C ALA A 73 -4.83 5.74 -6.13
N THR A 74 -5.29 6.92 -6.53
CA THR A 74 -6.69 7.15 -6.93
C THR A 74 -6.77 8.10 -8.12
N GLY A 75 -7.85 8.02 -8.90
CA GLY A 75 -8.00 8.78 -10.14
C GLY A 75 -7.11 8.22 -11.27
N GLY A 76 -7.02 8.94 -12.38
CA GLY A 76 -6.38 8.41 -13.59
C GLY A 76 -7.14 7.21 -14.16
N VAL A 77 -6.42 6.38 -14.92
CA VAL A 77 -6.99 5.17 -15.53
C VAL A 77 -6.29 3.92 -15.00
N GLU A 78 -7.04 3.06 -14.31
CA GLU A 78 -6.57 1.75 -13.87
C GLU A 78 -6.19 0.86 -15.07
N ASP A 79 -5.24 -0.08 -14.98
CA ASP A 79 -4.42 -0.52 -13.83
C ASP A 79 -3.24 0.42 -13.51
N TYR A 80 -2.71 0.33 -12.29
CA TYR A 80 -1.54 1.10 -11.85
C TYR A 80 -0.26 0.26 -11.84
N THR A 81 0.85 0.89 -12.20
CA THR A 81 2.22 0.38 -12.00
C THR A 81 2.94 1.24 -10.98
N PHE A 82 3.44 0.64 -9.91
CA PHE A 82 4.18 1.34 -8.87
C PHE A 82 5.69 1.13 -9.01
N ILE A 83 6.44 2.19 -8.72
CA ILE A 83 7.89 2.20 -8.72
C ILE A 83 8.36 2.69 -7.36
N PHE A 84 9.11 1.88 -6.62
CA PHE A 84 9.64 2.21 -5.31
C PHE A 84 11.15 2.41 -5.37
N ASP A 85 11.64 3.61 -5.02
CA ASP A 85 13.05 3.99 -5.08
C ASP A 85 13.73 3.65 -6.42
N GLY A 86 12.97 3.72 -7.52
CA GLY A 86 13.43 3.45 -8.87
C GLY A 86 13.37 1.96 -9.30
N GLU A 87 12.91 1.06 -8.43
CA GLU A 87 12.60 -0.33 -8.77
C GLU A 87 11.15 -0.44 -9.24
N ASP A 88 10.90 -1.14 -10.35
CA ASP A 88 9.54 -1.42 -10.83
C ASP A 88 8.96 -2.61 -10.05
N ASN A 89 7.87 -2.36 -9.32
CA ASN A 89 7.19 -3.33 -8.47
C ASN A 89 5.85 -3.81 -9.06
N GLY A 90 5.54 -3.45 -10.31
CA GLY A 90 4.28 -3.81 -10.94
C GLY A 90 3.08 -3.31 -10.13
N THR A 91 2.21 -4.22 -9.70
CA THR A 91 1.01 -3.90 -8.92
C THR A 91 1.24 -3.87 -7.41
N ASP A 92 2.42 -4.27 -6.94
CA ASP A 92 2.71 -4.30 -5.51
C ASP A 92 2.85 -2.87 -5.00
N ASN A 93 2.02 -2.53 -4.00
CA ASN A 93 1.94 -1.18 -3.46
C ASN A 93 2.38 -1.09 -2.00
N THR A 94 2.91 -2.18 -1.45
CA THR A 94 3.35 -2.27 -0.05
C THR A 94 4.85 -2.59 -0.02
N TYR A 95 5.61 -1.80 0.74
CA TYR A 95 7.07 -1.86 0.76
C TYR A 95 7.59 -1.91 2.19
N TYR A 96 8.57 -2.77 2.42
CA TYR A 96 9.29 -2.84 3.70
C TYR A 96 10.65 -2.15 3.58
N ILE A 97 10.91 -1.25 4.52
CA ILE A 97 12.14 -0.48 4.59
C ILE A 97 13.19 -1.15 5.49
N ASN A 98 14.46 -0.88 5.23
CA ASN A 98 15.59 -1.45 5.98
C ASN A 98 16.58 -0.40 6.51
N ARG A 99 16.28 0.89 6.34
CA ARG A 99 17.09 2.00 6.85
C ARG A 99 16.22 3.24 7.07
N THR A 100 16.69 4.14 7.93
CA THR A 100 16.08 5.46 8.07
C THR A 100 16.43 6.29 6.84
N ASP A 101 15.42 6.71 6.09
CA ASP A 101 15.61 7.49 4.86
C ASP A 101 14.31 8.19 4.44
N THR A 102 14.40 9.03 3.42
CA THR A 102 13.25 9.50 2.64
C THR A 102 13.08 8.60 1.43
N TYR A 103 11.95 7.90 1.39
CA TYR A 103 11.58 6.98 0.33
C TYR A 103 10.74 7.67 -0.73
N THR A 104 10.95 7.32 -1.98
CA THR A 104 10.21 7.86 -3.13
C THR A 104 9.38 6.76 -3.77
N VAL A 105 8.09 7.02 -3.96
CA VAL A 105 7.19 6.14 -4.71
C VAL A 105 6.63 6.91 -5.88
N GLN A 106 6.66 6.30 -7.05
CA GLN A 106 5.94 6.77 -8.23
C GLN A 106 4.82 5.80 -8.56
N VAL A 107 3.75 6.31 -9.16
CA VAL A 107 2.70 5.50 -9.75
C VAL A 107 2.44 5.98 -11.17
N ILE A 108 2.28 5.02 -12.08
CA ILE A 108 1.96 5.24 -13.48
C ILE A 108 0.60 4.59 -13.76
N ASP A 109 -0.32 5.33 -14.37
CA ASP A 109 -1.62 4.81 -14.81
C ASP A 109 -1.55 4.17 -16.21
N ALA A 110 -2.63 3.54 -16.66
CA ALA A 110 -2.68 2.86 -17.96
C ALA A 110 -2.49 3.79 -19.17
N ASN A 111 -2.73 5.10 -18.99
CA ASN A 111 -2.52 6.13 -20.01
C ASN A 111 -1.08 6.71 -19.98
N GLY A 112 -0.24 6.26 -19.05
CA GLY A 112 1.13 6.72 -18.88
C GLY A 112 1.26 8.03 -18.09
N CYS A 113 0.20 8.48 -17.41
CA CYS A 113 0.30 9.57 -16.46
C CYS A 113 1.10 9.11 -15.24
N MET A 114 2.09 9.91 -14.82
CA MET A 114 2.95 9.59 -13.69
C MET A 114 2.82 10.66 -12.62
N VAL A 115 2.70 10.22 -11.36
CA VAL A 115 2.83 11.09 -10.18
C VAL A 115 3.80 10.46 -9.17
N GLU A 116 4.42 11.30 -8.36
CA GLU A 116 5.42 10.91 -7.37
C GLU A 116 5.06 11.47 -5.99
N ALA A 117 5.33 10.70 -4.95
CA ALA A 117 5.25 11.11 -3.55
C ALA A 117 6.49 10.64 -2.78
N GLN A 118 6.78 11.33 -1.69
CA GLN A 118 7.90 11.02 -0.80
C GLN A 118 7.44 10.91 0.65
N ILE A 119 8.04 10.00 1.40
CA ILE A 119 7.78 9.81 2.84
C ILE A 119 9.10 9.59 3.58
N PHE A 120 9.32 10.33 4.66
CA PHE A 120 10.43 10.09 5.57
C PHE A 120 10.05 9.01 6.57
N MET A 121 10.90 8.00 6.72
CA MET A 121 10.67 6.86 7.61
C MET A 121 11.86 6.66 8.53
N GLU A 122 11.60 6.40 9.80
CA GLU A 122 12.60 5.91 10.74
C GLU A 122 12.55 4.38 10.77
N PHE A 123 13.69 3.74 10.51
CA PHE A 123 13.80 2.30 10.61
C PHE A 123 13.89 1.87 12.07
N ILE A 124 12.98 0.99 12.47
CA ILE A 124 12.92 0.42 13.82
C ILE A 124 13.44 -1.01 13.73
N ASP A 125 14.60 -1.27 14.31
CA ASP A 125 15.20 -2.61 14.31
C ASP A 125 14.57 -3.52 15.39
N ILE A 126 14.82 -4.81 15.26
CA ILE A 126 14.41 -5.82 16.24
C ILE A 126 15.08 -5.56 17.60
N GLU A 127 14.32 -5.64 18.68
CA GLU A 127 14.86 -5.62 20.05
C GLU A 127 14.70 -7.00 20.68
N LEU A 128 15.78 -7.53 21.26
CA LEU A 128 15.83 -8.86 21.86
C LEU A 128 15.94 -8.71 23.39
N PRO A 129 14.88 -8.99 24.16
CA PRO A 129 14.93 -8.86 25.61
C PRO A 129 15.98 -9.79 26.23
N ASN A 130 16.74 -9.28 27.20
CA ASN A 130 17.77 -10.08 27.88
C ASN A 130 17.21 -10.95 29.02
N TYR A 131 15.96 -10.73 29.45
CA TYR A 131 15.33 -11.51 30.50
C TYR A 131 13.80 -11.44 30.43
N PHE A 132 13.14 -12.32 31.18
CA PHE A 132 11.70 -12.28 31.44
C PHE A 132 11.37 -12.95 32.78
N THR A 133 10.20 -12.63 33.36
CA THR A 133 9.75 -13.04 34.69
C THR A 133 8.37 -13.66 34.62
N PRO A 134 8.23 -14.97 34.34
CA PRO A 134 6.94 -15.66 34.26
C PRO A 134 6.35 -15.92 35.66
N ASP A 135 6.00 -14.86 36.39
CA ASP A 135 5.42 -14.90 37.74
C ASP A 135 3.91 -14.61 37.78
N GLY A 136 3.32 -14.22 36.65
CA GLY A 136 1.89 -14.00 36.47
C GLY A 136 1.42 -12.61 36.88
N ASP A 137 2.32 -11.63 37.04
CA ASP A 137 1.97 -10.25 37.35
C ASP A 137 1.55 -9.42 36.12
N GLY A 138 1.65 -10.01 34.91
CA GLY A 138 1.35 -9.38 33.64
C GLY A 138 2.51 -8.59 33.03
N MET A 139 3.68 -8.52 33.69
CA MET A 139 4.86 -7.79 33.26
C MET A 139 6.00 -8.75 32.88
N ASN A 140 6.38 -8.76 31.61
CA ASN A 140 7.43 -9.65 31.08
C ASN A 140 7.19 -11.14 31.41
N ASP A 141 5.93 -11.58 31.43
CA ASP A 141 5.57 -12.99 31.69
C ASP A 141 5.96 -13.94 30.55
N THR A 142 6.16 -13.41 29.35
CA THR A 142 6.65 -14.16 28.21
C THR A 142 7.88 -13.49 27.62
N TRP A 143 8.78 -14.33 27.09
CA TRP A 143 9.89 -13.90 26.28
C TRP A 143 9.51 -13.93 24.80
N ILE A 144 9.67 -12.80 24.13
CA ILE A 144 9.43 -12.63 22.70
C ILE A 144 10.30 -11.47 22.19
N PRO A 145 10.88 -11.55 20.98
CA PRO A 145 11.46 -10.39 20.32
C PRO A 145 10.43 -9.24 20.21
N ARG A 146 10.90 -8.00 20.25
CA ARG A 146 10.06 -6.81 20.08
C ARG A 146 10.27 -6.22 18.68
N ASN A 147 9.30 -5.42 18.23
CA ASN A 147 9.25 -4.84 16.88
C ASN A 147 9.22 -5.92 15.78
N MET A 148 8.63 -7.08 16.08
CA MET A 148 8.54 -8.18 15.13
C MET A 148 7.71 -7.81 13.92
N GLU A 149 6.75 -6.91 14.07
CA GLU A 149 5.79 -6.49 13.06
C GLU A 149 6.48 -5.92 11.81
N GLY A 150 7.69 -5.36 11.95
CA GLY A 150 8.52 -4.92 10.83
C GLY A 150 9.25 -6.02 10.06
N PHE A 151 9.11 -7.29 10.48
CA PHE A 151 9.81 -8.46 9.94
C PHE A 151 8.82 -9.62 9.70
N PRO A 152 7.95 -9.54 8.68
CA PRO A 152 6.81 -10.45 8.51
C PRO A 152 7.19 -11.95 8.43
N GLU A 153 8.41 -12.25 8.00
CA GLU A 153 8.93 -13.62 7.85
C GLU A 153 9.82 -14.08 9.01
N ILE A 154 9.83 -13.35 10.12
CA ILE A 154 10.63 -13.67 11.30
C ILE A 154 10.33 -15.07 11.86
N LEU A 155 11.40 -15.82 12.13
CA LEU A 155 11.38 -17.08 12.84
C LEU A 155 12.35 -17.04 14.01
N THR A 156 11.84 -17.23 15.22
CA THR A 156 12.64 -17.34 16.43
C THR A 156 12.50 -18.72 17.05
N ILE A 157 13.63 -19.31 17.43
CA ILE A 157 13.69 -20.63 18.06
C ILE A 157 14.44 -20.51 19.39
N VAL A 158 13.84 -21.02 20.47
CA VAL A 158 14.41 -21.02 21.82
C VAL A 158 14.95 -22.40 22.15
N PHE A 159 16.11 -22.45 22.80
CA PHE A 159 16.84 -23.66 23.15
C PHE A 159 17.23 -23.70 24.63
N ASP A 160 17.41 -24.91 25.17
CA ASP A 160 18.12 -25.10 26.43
C ASP A 160 19.64 -25.18 26.25
N ARG A 161 20.36 -25.31 27.36
CA ARG A 161 21.83 -25.42 27.39
C ARG A 161 22.42 -26.62 26.67
N TYR A 162 21.59 -27.61 26.30
CA TYR A 162 22.00 -28.81 25.58
C TYR A 162 21.64 -28.72 24.09
N GLY A 163 21.12 -27.58 23.62
CA GLY A 163 20.71 -27.36 22.24
C GLY A 163 19.37 -27.98 21.87
N ARG A 164 18.57 -28.40 22.86
CA ARG A 164 17.22 -28.91 22.60
C ARG A 164 16.28 -27.74 22.35
N GLU A 165 15.55 -27.80 21.24
CA GLU A 165 14.48 -26.85 20.92
C GLU A 165 13.36 -26.94 21.96
N LEU A 166 13.06 -25.80 22.57
CA LEU A 166 12.03 -25.64 23.60
C LEU A 166 10.76 -24.99 23.05
N TYR A 167 10.90 -24.01 22.15
CA TYR A 167 9.78 -23.22 21.66
C TYR A 167 10.09 -22.55 20.31
N ARG A 168 9.06 -22.31 19.50
CA ARG A 168 9.14 -21.54 18.25
C ARG A 168 8.20 -20.35 18.32
N ILE A 169 8.67 -19.22 17.85
CA ILE A 169 7.95 -17.94 17.82
C ILE A 169 7.94 -17.45 16.38
N THR A 170 6.74 -17.12 15.90
CA THR A 170 6.43 -16.45 14.63
C THR A 170 5.57 -15.21 14.92
N GLN A 171 5.23 -14.40 13.91
CA GLN A 171 4.45 -13.16 14.01
C GLN A 171 3.28 -13.17 15.02
N ASN A 172 2.49 -14.24 15.05
CA ASN A 172 1.27 -14.32 15.87
C ASN A 172 1.46 -15.10 17.19
N SER A 173 2.70 -15.35 17.60
CA SER A 173 2.99 -16.13 18.80
C SER A 173 2.86 -15.27 20.07
N PRO A 174 2.32 -15.80 21.17
CA PRO A 174 2.20 -15.06 22.43
C PRO A 174 3.52 -14.91 23.22
N GLY A 175 4.63 -15.39 22.64
CA GLY A 175 5.91 -15.53 23.32
C GLY A 175 6.01 -16.80 24.17
N TRP A 176 7.20 -17.03 24.70
CA TRP A 176 7.49 -18.20 25.51
C TRP A 176 7.41 -17.90 27.01
N ASN A 177 6.57 -18.62 27.75
CA ASN A 177 6.35 -18.43 29.19
C ASN A 177 7.28 -19.28 30.09
N GLY A 178 8.34 -19.87 29.54
CA GLY A 178 9.28 -20.68 30.32
C GLY A 178 8.77 -22.08 30.70
N MET A 179 7.71 -22.57 30.04
CA MET A 179 7.27 -23.95 30.14
C MET A 179 7.75 -24.80 28.96
N TYR A 180 8.04 -26.07 29.21
CA TYR A 180 8.33 -27.07 28.19
C TYR A 180 7.60 -28.37 28.52
N GLN A 181 6.79 -28.87 27.58
CA GLN A 181 5.98 -30.09 27.74
C GLN A 181 5.15 -30.09 29.05
N GLY A 182 4.57 -28.95 29.41
CA GLY A 182 3.75 -28.77 30.60
C GLY A 182 4.53 -28.64 31.92
N SER A 183 5.87 -28.69 31.89
CA SER A 183 6.72 -28.50 33.06
C SER A 183 7.37 -27.12 33.07
N MET A 184 7.43 -26.51 34.24
CA MET A 184 8.16 -25.25 34.46
C MET A 184 9.67 -25.51 34.39
N LEU A 185 10.37 -24.81 33.48
CA LEU A 185 11.83 -24.91 33.38
C LEU A 185 12.52 -23.99 34.39
N PRO A 186 13.67 -24.37 34.99
CA PRO A 186 14.29 -23.62 36.09
C PRO A 186 14.79 -22.23 35.68
N THR A 187 14.98 -21.36 36.69
CA THR A 187 15.75 -20.11 36.56
C THR A 187 17.13 -20.40 35.98
N GLY A 188 17.52 -19.62 34.98
CA GLY A 188 18.80 -19.77 34.29
C GLY A 188 18.79 -19.17 32.90
N ASP A 189 19.90 -19.35 32.20
CA ASP A 189 20.05 -18.88 30.82
C ASP A 189 19.49 -19.89 29.82
N TYR A 190 18.85 -19.33 28.80
CA TYR A 190 18.30 -20.02 27.63
C TYR A 190 18.81 -19.32 26.38
N TRP A 191 18.91 -20.06 25.27
CA TRP A 191 19.49 -19.55 24.03
C TRP A 191 18.42 -19.32 22.99
N TYR A 192 18.65 -18.38 22.09
CA TYR A 192 17.79 -18.18 20.92
C TYR A 192 18.60 -18.17 19.63
N VAL A 193 17.90 -18.50 18.55
CA VAL A 193 18.25 -18.15 17.18
C VAL A 193 17.08 -17.37 16.60
N VAL A 194 17.31 -16.14 16.16
CA VAL A 194 16.32 -15.30 15.45
C VAL A 194 16.78 -15.15 14.01
N LYS A 195 15.89 -15.50 13.07
CA LYS A 195 16.09 -15.29 11.64
C LYS A 195 15.00 -14.33 11.17
N LEU A 196 15.37 -13.17 10.62
CA LEU A 196 14.40 -12.15 10.19
C LEU A 196 13.74 -12.53 8.84
N ASN A 197 14.51 -13.20 7.99
CA ASN A 197 14.09 -14.11 6.94
C ASN A 197 13.04 -13.63 5.92
N GLY A 198 13.15 -12.41 5.37
CA GLY A 198 12.54 -12.09 4.05
C GLY A 198 13.60 -12.08 2.93
N GLU A 199 13.23 -11.98 1.64
CA GLU A 199 14.18 -11.91 0.50
C GLU A 199 15.24 -10.79 0.61
N ARG A 200 15.01 -9.82 1.51
CA ARG A 200 15.81 -8.60 1.67
C ARG A 200 16.60 -8.53 3.00
N ASP A 201 16.42 -9.49 3.93
CA ASP A 201 17.08 -9.48 5.25
C ASP A 201 17.52 -10.88 5.70
N GLU A 202 18.80 -11.20 5.45
CA GLU A 202 19.44 -12.47 5.83
C GLU A 202 20.02 -12.46 7.25
N ARG A 203 19.76 -11.42 8.06
CA ARG A 203 20.35 -11.34 9.40
C ARG A 203 19.84 -12.47 10.29
N GLU A 204 20.81 -13.09 10.97
CA GLU A 204 20.59 -14.08 12.01
C GLU A 204 21.20 -13.58 13.33
N PHE A 205 20.41 -13.62 14.40
CA PHE A 205 20.87 -13.28 15.74
C PHE A 205 20.93 -14.54 16.59
N VAL A 206 22.08 -14.78 17.19
CA VAL A 206 22.29 -15.86 18.15
C VAL A 206 22.70 -15.26 19.48
N GLY A 207 22.00 -15.63 20.53
CA GLY A 207 22.23 -15.06 21.85
C GLY A 207 21.57 -15.87 22.95
N HIS A 208 21.49 -15.27 24.13
CA HIS A 208 20.84 -15.86 25.28
C HIS A 208 20.04 -14.81 26.04
N PHE A 209 19.13 -15.29 26.89
CA PHE A 209 18.34 -14.51 27.82
C PHE A 209 18.15 -15.30 29.10
N THR A 210 17.88 -14.59 30.20
CA THR A 210 17.69 -15.19 31.51
C THR A 210 16.20 -15.33 31.83
N LEU A 211 15.76 -16.54 32.18
CA LEU A 211 14.47 -16.76 32.83
C LEU A 211 14.66 -16.53 34.33
N TYR A 212 13.93 -15.58 34.92
CA TYR A 212 13.96 -15.31 36.35
C TYR A 212 12.63 -15.67 37.03
N ARG A 213 12.69 -16.33 38.19
CA ARG A 213 11.55 -16.64 39.07
C ARG A 213 11.94 -16.48 40.52
#